data_AF-A0A1Y5HWD7-F1
#
_entry.id   AF-A0A1Y5HWD7-F1
#
_cell.length_a   1.000
_cell.length_b   1.000
_cell.length_c   1.000
_cell.angle_alpha   90.00
_cell.angle_beta   90.00
_cell.angle_gamma   90.00
#
_symmetry.space_group_name_H-M   'P 1'
#
loop_
_entity.id
_entity.type
_entity.pdbx_description
1 polymer ?
#
loop_
_entity_poly.entity_id
_entity_poly.type
_entity_poly.pdbx_seq_one_letter_code
_entity_poly.pdbx_strand_id
1 'polypeptide(L)'
;MAELTTLARPYAKAAFAQAVEQNALVQWSDMLSIAAQFAADDELEKVLVHPALTAEQQATALTDLCGDKLSQSGKNFLMILGENKRLTLLPQIVEAFEELKAA
;
A
#
# COMPACT_ATOMS: atom_id res chain seq x y z
N MET A 1 -3.68 7.43 17.18
CA MET A 1 -4.52 7.45 15.96
C MET A 1 -4.07 8.50 14.95
N ALA A 2 -3.65 9.72 15.34
CA ALA A 2 -3.15 10.74 14.39
C ALA A 2 -1.77 10.46 13.76
N GLU A 3 -0.93 9.62 14.39
CA GLU A 3 0.46 9.39 13.94
C GLU A 3 0.56 8.50 12.70
N LEU A 4 -0.41 7.59 12.51
CA LEU A 4 -0.40 6.67 11.38
C LEU A 4 -0.78 7.41 10.08
N THR A 5 -1.75 8.32 10.16
CA THR A 5 -2.21 9.13 9.03
C THR A 5 -1.15 10.15 8.59
N THR A 6 -0.39 10.74 9.53
CA THR A 6 0.69 11.68 9.19
C THR A 6 1.85 11.00 8.47
N LEU A 7 2.11 9.73 8.78
CA LEU A 7 3.11 8.91 8.08
C LEU A 7 2.61 8.38 6.74
N ALA A 8 1.32 8.13 6.57
CA ALA A 8 0.72 7.64 5.32
C ALA A 8 0.72 8.70 4.19
N ARG A 9 0.44 9.96 4.52
CA ARG A 9 0.36 11.09 3.56
C ARG A 9 1.55 11.23 2.60
N PRO A 10 2.82 11.23 3.04
CA PRO A 10 3.96 11.35 2.12
C PRO A 10 4.04 10.17 1.13
N TYR A 11 3.66 8.95 1.54
CA TYR A 11 3.60 7.80 0.62
C TYR A 11 2.44 7.92 -0.36
N ALA A 12 1.26 8.33 0.10
CA ALA A 12 0.11 8.58 -0.76
C ALA A 12 0.44 9.61 -1.84
N LYS A 13 1.13 10.70 -1.46
CA LYS A 13 1.59 11.73 -2.40
C LYS A 13 2.61 11.20 -3.41
N ALA A 14 3.54 10.35 -2.98
CA ALA A 14 4.52 9.72 -3.87
C ALA A 14 3.85 8.75 -4.86
N ALA A 15 2.93 7.92 -4.38
CA ALA A 15 2.12 7.04 -5.21
C ALA A 15 1.26 7.84 -6.21
N PHE A 16 0.63 8.93 -5.76
CA PHE A 16 -0.15 9.82 -6.60
C PHE A 16 0.68 10.48 -7.70
N ALA A 17 1.85 11.03 -7.36
CA ALA A 17 2.77 11.61 -8.34
C ALA A 17 3.14 10.59 -9.42
N GLN A 18 3.53 9.37 -9.01
CA GLN A 18 3.86 8.29 -9.93
C GLN A 18 2.66 7.88 -10.80
N ALA A 19 1.47 7.84 -10.22
CA ALA A 19 0.24 7.50 -10.92
C ALA A 19 -0.16 8.55 -11.95
N VAL A 20 0.05 9.84 -11.66
CA VAL A 20 -0.14 10.95 -12.61
C VAL A 20 0.88 10.86 -13.74
N GLU A 21 2.15 10.67 -13.43
CA GLU A 21 3.23 10.54 -14.43
C GLU A 21 2.98 9.37 -15.40
N GLN A 22 2.48 8.25 -14.88
CA GLN A 22 2.14 7.07 -15.68
C GLN A 22 0.77 7.15 -16.37
N ASN A 23 -0.01 8.22 -16.16
CA ASN A 23 -1.43 8.31 -16.58
C ASN A 23 -2.26 7.09 -16.11
N ALA A 24 -1.91 6.55 -14.94
CA ALA A 24 -2.43 5.30 -14.40
C ALA A 24 -3.17 5.51 -13.07
N LEU A 25 -3.73 6.70 -12.83
CA LEU A 25 -4.45 7.05 -11.59
C LEU A 25 -5.53 6.03 -11.20
N VAL A 26 -6.37 5.62 -12.15
CA VAL A 26 -7.43 4.63 -11.90
C VAL A 26 -6.84 3.27 -11.54
N GLN A 27 -5.79 2.86 -12.26
CA GLN A 27 -5.13 1.58 -11.99
C GLN A 27 -4.47 1.58 -10.60
N TRP A 28 -3.80 2.67 -10.22
CA TRP A 28 -3.18 2.83 -8.90
C TRP A 28 -4.21 2.84 -7.78
N SER A 29 -5.32 3.53 -7.98
CA SER A 29 -6.47 3.52 -7.06
C SER A 29 -6.99 2.10 -6.82
N ASP A 30 -7.21 1.32 -7.88
CA ASP A 30 -7.69 -0.07 -7.80
C ASP A 30 -6.66 -0.97 -7.10
N MET A 31 -5.39 -0.89 -7.52
CA MET A 31 -4.27 -1.62 -6.91
C MET A 31 -4.15 -1.36 -5.40
N LEU A 32 -4.16 -0.09 -5.01
CA LEU A 32 -4.02 0.34 -3.62
C LEU A 32 -5.24 -0.10 -2.80
N SER A 33 -6.45 0.04 -3.35
CA SER A 33 -7.68 -0.38 -2.69
C SER A 33 -7.68 -1.89 -2.39
N ILE A 34 -7.22 -2.70 -3.33
CA ILE A 34 -7.11 -4.16 -3.15
C ILE A 34 -6.06 -4.49 -2.09
N ALA A 35 -4.88 -3.90 -2.17
CA ALA A 35 -3.83 -4.10 -1.17
C ALA A 35 -4.29 -3.68 0.23
N ALA A 36 -5.08 -2.61 0.34
CA ALA A 36 -5.66 -2.16 1.60
C ALA A 36 -6.76 -3.08 2.13
N GLN A 37 -7.58 -3.69 1.27
CA GLN A 37 -8.55 -4.70 1.71
C GLN A 37 -7.82 -5.89 2.35
N PHE A 38 -6.73 -6.36 1.74
CA PHE A 38 -5.92 -7.42 2.32
C PHE A 38 -5.20 -6.97 3.60
N ALA A 39 -4.67 -5.74 3.65
CA ALA A 39 -4.01 -5.22 4.85
C ALA A 39 -4.97 -4.92 6.00
N ALA A 40 -6.25 -4.68 5.71
CA ALA A 40 -7.32 -4.46 6.70
C ALA A 40 -7.97 -5.77 7.17
N ASP A 41 -7.62 -6.91 6.55
CA ASP A 41 -8.09 -8.22 6.98
C ASP A 41 -7.34 -8.63 8.26
N ASP A 42 -8.08 -9.03 9.30
CA ASP A 42 -7.58 -9.29 10.66
C ASP A 42 -6.58 -10.47 10.71
N GLU A 43 -6.69 -11.42 9.78
CA GLU A 43 -5.77 -12.55 9.67
C GLU A 43 -4.46 -12.11 9.01
N LEU A 44 -4.55 -11.31 7.96
CA LEU A 44 -3.40 -10.75 7.26
C LEU A 44 -2.67 -9.69 8.08
N GLU A 45 -3.39 -8.84 8.81
CA GLU A 45 -2.76 -7.85 9.70
C GLU A 45 -1.80 -8.54 10.67
N LYS A 46 -2.22 -9.67 11.28
CA LYS A 46 -1.38 -10.49 12.16
C LYS A 46 -0.13 -11.02 11.48
N VAL A 47 -0.23 -11.40 10.21
CA VAL A 47 0.90 -11.84 9.37
C VAL A 47 1.84 -10.65 9.09
N LEU A 48 1.28 -9.49 8.75
CA LEU A 48 2.04 -8.27 8.42
C LEU A 48 2.73 -7.63 9.62
N VAL A 49 2.25 -7.87 10.83
CA VAL A 49 2.95 -7.47 12.07
C VAL A 49 3.75 -8.60 12.69
N HIS A 50 3.77 -9.79 12.07
CA HIS A 50 4.41 -10.96 12.66
C HIS A 50 5.94 -10.79 12.69
N PRO A 51 6.58 -10.83 13.87
CA PRO A 51 8.01 -10.57 14.01
C PRO A 51 8.89 -11.66 13.39
N ALA A 52 8.35 -12.86 13.14
CA ALA A 52 9.09 -13.95 12.48
C ALA A 52 9.18 -13.79 10.96
N LEU A 53 8.38 -12.91 10.35
CA LEU A 53 8.43 -12.68 8.92
C LEU A 53 9.32 -11.49 8.61
N THR A 54 10.13 -11.62 7.56
CA THR A 54 10.93 -10.50 7.06
C THR A 54 10.03 -9.52 6.31
N ALA A 55 10.46 -8.26 6.25
CA ALA A 55 9.81 -7.22 5.46
C ALA A 55 9.50 -7.67 4.02
N GLU A 56 10.45 -8.35 3.39
CA GLU A 56 10.31 -8.91 2.05
C GLU A 56 9.25 -10.01 1.98
N GLN A 57 9.17 -10.90 2.96
CA GLN A 57 8.15 -11.95 3.00
C GLN A 57 6.74 -11.37 3.16
N GLN A 58 6.60 -10.34 4.01
CA GLN A 58 5.32 -9.65 4.20
C GLN A 58 4.87 -8.93 2.92
N ALA A 59 5.78 -8.20 2.27
CA ALA A 59 5.49 -7.52 1.01
C ALA A 59 5.22 -8.52 -0.12
N THR A 60 5.95 -9.64 -0.17
CA THR A 60 5.74 -10.70 -1.15
C THR A 60 4.37 -11.34 -0.97
N ALA A 61 3.97 -11.66 0.27
CA ALA A 61 2.65 -12.21 0.56
C ALA A 61 1.52 -11.29 0.07
N LEU A 62 1.60 -9.98 0.37
CA LEU A 62 0.64 -9.00 -0.16
C LEU A 62 0.66 -8.89 -1.68
N THR A 63 1.85 -8.94 -2.27
CA THR A 63 2.02 -8.87 -3.72
C THR A 63 1.44 -10.10 -4.42
N ASP A 64 1.60 -11.28 -3.83
CA ASP A 64 1.07 -12.56 -4.33
C ASP A 64 -0.46 -12.58 -4.25
N LEU A 65 -1.03 -12.08 -3.14
CA LEU A 65 -2.49 -11.94 -2.97
C LEU A 65 -3.12 -10.99 -3.99
N CYS A 66 -2.45 -9.88 -4.28
CA CYS A 66 -2.90 -8.95 -5.30
C CYS A 66 -2.64 -9.48 -6.74
N GLY A 67 -1.69 -10.41 -6.89
CA GLY A 67 -1.35 -11.09 -8.14
C GLY A 67 -1.05 -10.13 -9.29
N ASP A 68 -1.61 -10.43 -10.47
CA ASP A 68 -1.47 -9.65 -11.70
C ASP A 68 -2.17 -8.29 -11.69
N LYS A 69 -2.93 -7.98 -10.64
CA LYS A 69 -3.57 -6.66 -10.52
C LYS A 69 -2.55 -5.58 -10.17
N LEU A 70 -1.41 -5.93 -9.57
CA LEU A 70 -0.32 -5.00 -9.28
C LEU A 70 0.62 -4.81 -10.49
N SER A 71 0.73 -3.58 -10.95
CA SER A 71 1.81 -3.11 -11.81
C SER A 71 3.17 -3.24 -11.12
N GLN A 72 4.25 -3.30 -11.89
CA GLN A 72 5.62 -3.32 -11.37
C GLN A 72 5.89 -2.18 -10.37
N SER A 73 5.38 -0.98 -10.64
CA SER A 73 5.52 0.15 -9.71
C SER A 73 4.72 -0.03 -8.42
N GLY A 74 3.55 -0.68 -8.48
CA GLY A 74 2.78 -1.04 -7.28
C GLY A 74 3.50 -2.10 -6.44
N LYS A 75 4.07 -3.12 -7.07
CA LYS A 75 4.90 -4.14 -6.38
C LYS A 75 6.09 -3.50 -5.68
N ASN A 76 6.80 -2.61 -6.36
CA ASN A 76 7.92 -1.87 -5.78
C ASN A 76 7.46 -0.99 -4.60
N PHE A 77 6.29 -0.36 -4.70
CA PHE A 77 5.73 0.43 -3.61
C PHE A 77 5.42 -0.43 -2.38
N LEU A 78 4.81 -1.60 -2.56
CA LEU A 78 4.57 -2.55 -1.47
C LEU A 78 5.87 -3.06 -0.83
N MET A 79 6.91 -3.32 -1.63
CA MET A 79 8.23 -3.69 -1.13
C MET A 79 8.80 -2.59 -0.20
N ILE A 80 8.78 -1.33 -0.64
CA ILE A 80 9.26 -0.19 0.15
C ILE A 80 8.47 -0.05 1.46
N LEU A 81 7.14 -0.23 1.41
CA LEU A 81 6.31 -0.21 2.61
C LEU A 81 6.65 -1.37 3.56
N GLY A 82 6.93 -2.56 3.03
CA GLY A 82 7.40 -3.71 3.78
C GLY A 82 8.72 -3.44 4.48
N GLU A 83 9.72 -2.92 3.76
CA GLU A 83 11.03 -2.57 4.31
C GLU A 83 10.93 -1.56 5.47
N ASN A 84 9.97 -0.64 5.37
CA ASN A 84 9.72 0.36 6.41
C ASN A 84 8.80 -0.14 7.54
N LYS A 85 8.31 -1.38 7.49
CA LYS A 85 7.29 -1.94 8.40
C LYS A 85 6.00 -1.10 8.43
N ARG A 86 5.61 -0.57 7.28
CA ARG A 86 4.47 0.34 7.09
C ARG A 86 3.33 -0.28 6.27
N LEU A 87 3.32 -1.60 6.11
CA LEU A 87 2.26 -2.30 5.37
C LEU A 87 0.89 -2.12 6.04
N THR A 88 0.82 -2.01 7.36
CA THR A 88 -0.41 -1.70 8.11
C THR A 88 -0.93 -0.28 7.87
N LEU A 89 -0.13 0.61 7.26
CA LEU A 89 -0.58 1.95 6.87
C LEU A 89 -1.30 1.95 5.53
N LEU A 90 -1.36 0.83 4.80
CA LEU A 90 -2.00 0.73 3.49
C LEU A 90 -3.40 1.36 3.45
N PRO A 91 -4.35 1.01 4.35
CA PRO A 91 -5.69 1.60 4.34
C PRO A 91 -5.69 3.13 4.37
N GLN A 92 -4.81 3.70 5.21
CA GLN A 92 -4.68 5.14 5.38
C GLN A 92 -3.97 5.80 4.20
N ILE A 93 -3.07 5.08 3.53
CA ILE A 93 -2.45 5.53 2.28
C ILE A 93 -3.51 5.61 1.18
N VAL A 94 -4.43 4.65 1.11
CA VAL A 94 -5.53 4.67 0.12
C VAL A 94 -6.47 5.82 0.38
N GLU A 95 -6.89 6.03 1.63
CA GLU A 95 -7.72 7.18 1.99
C GLU A 95 -7.07 8.49 1.56
N ALA A 96 -5.79 8.70 1.92
CA ALA A 96 -5.05 9.89 1.54
C ALA A 96 -4.83 10.01 0.01
N PHE A 97 -4.70 8.89 -0.71
CA PHE A 97 -4.58 8.88 -2.17
C PHE A 97 -5.90 9.26 -2.84
N GLU A 98 -7.02 8.72 -2.36
CA GLU A 98 -8.35 9.08 -2.88
C GLU A 98 -8.69 10.54 -2.57
N GLU A 99 -8.33 11.04 -1.39
CA GLU A 99 -8.42 12.48 -1.06
C GLU A 99 -7.64 13.34 -2.06
N LEU A 100 -6.40 12.95 -2.41
CA LEU A 100 -5.57 13.67 -3.39
C LEU A 100 -6.12 13.60 -4.81
N LYS A 101 -6.77 12.49 -5.17
CA LYS A 101 -7.39 12.27 -6.49
C LYS A 101 -8.72 13.01 -6.64
N ALA A 102 -9.44 13.21 -5.55
CA ALA A 102 -10.70 13.95 -5.50
C ALA A 102 -10.52 15.47 -5.37
N ALA A 103 -9.32 15.93 -4.98
CA ALA A 103 -8.94 17.34 -4.87
C ALA A 103 -8.58 17.97 -6.22
#